data_AF-A0A947HH06-F1
#
_entry.id   AF-A0A947HH06-F1
#
_cell.length_a   1.000
_cell.length_b   1.000
_cell.length_c   1.000
_cell.angle_alpha   90.00
_cell.angle_beta   90.00
_cell.angle_gamma   90.00
#
_symmetry.space_group_name_H-M   'P 1'
#
loop_
_entity.id
_entity.type
_entity.pdbx_description
1 polymer ?
#
loop_
_entity_poly.entity_id
_entity_poly.type
_entity_poly.pdbx_seq_one_letter_code
_entity_poly.pdbx_strand_id
1 'polypeptide(L)'
;MGESRTSFNDDPEGLVDALGTLIRERGAQHFLTSHRVLPSEASLPDHWTPTERGVWRLTSRLMRYAGLAELGVDIRVVSASVAAGPLDGTTGHTMGHRGAAGLFYGIQDGRAVFGVDLRQLSNVDGVVGTMAHEVAHAWRAHHGLVQEDRALEEELTDLTTVYLGFGVLTANAAYLARSSTQGFLGSAWSVSTGGYLGHDALAYLLAVQSVLRADDRATRGRLADALERNQRSVFLSAADALKSASLGDRFQVNVAPSAEAPPDATPLPDDRADDFGEPTPGTTAPPTAEEVEARAWRTRHAGEVRFRVAPPPPSVGSQRAVVGLAVLMAVTGIYSLATQSASVGRVVLSAAVLLTVIGGFVLWVVKSVPVAHCSDSSCGRQLKQPLPVCPGCGAGIAGDIRSDAERFDAEEDLDPKARAVAVQRSIEAAAALGVTVNKAPRTRYRRATRPASDV
;
A
#
# COMPACT_ATOMS: atom_id res chain seq x y z
N MET A 1 26.05 11.29 33.69
CA MET A 1 26.37 11.39 32.26
C MET A 1 25.87 10.11 31.63
N GLY A 2 24.69 10.12 31.02
CA GLY A 2 24.18 8.95 30.29
C GLY A 2 24.83 8.94 28.91
N GLU A 3 25.49 7.84 28.56
CA GLU A 3 25.94 7.62 27.17
C GLU A 3 24.71 7.67 26.26
N SER A 4 24.80 8.45 25.18
CA SER A 4 23.76 8.49 24.16
C SER A 4 23.72 7.12 23.48
N ARG A 5 22.68 6.32 23.76
CA ARG A 5 22.45 5.02 23.12
C ARG A 5 22.33 5.22 21.60
N THR A 6 23.14 4.49 20.83
CA THR A 6 22.99 4.42 19.36
C THR A 6 21.73 3.63 19.03
N SER A 7 20.90 4.15 18.13
CA SER A 7 19.73 3.41 17.62
C SER A 7 20.19 2.20 16.82
N PHE A 8 19.46 1.09 16.91
CA PHE A 8 19.75 -0.10 16.10
C PHE A 8 19.63 0.15 14.58
N ASN A 9 18.97 1.24 14.17
CA ASN A 9 18.97 1.68 12.78
C ASN A 9 20.35 2.00 12.22
N ASP A 10 21.25 2.47 13.08
CA ASP A 10 22.60 2.90 12.72
C ASP A 10 23.67 1.89 13.18
N ASP A 11 23.24 0.79 13.82
CA ASP A 11 24.12 -0.25 14.39
C ASP A 11 23.60 -1.67 14.06
N PRO A 12 23.93 -2.20 12.86
CA PRO A 12 23.56 -3.55 12.47
C PRO A 12 24.14 -4.64 13.40
N GLU A 13 25.30 -4.41 14.01
CA GLU A 13 25.93 -5.38 14.90
C GLU A 13 25.16 -5.47 16.23
N GLY A 14 24.84 -4.33 16.83
CA GLY A 14 23.97 -4.26 18.01
C GLY A 14 22.60 -4.87 17.76
N LEU A 15 22.04 -4.69 16.57
CA LEU A 15 20.76 -5.29 16.15
C LEU A 15 20.83 -6.83 16.12
N VAL A 16 21.92 -7.40 15.59
CA VAL A 16 22.14 -8.86 15.56
C VAL A 16 22.35 -9.40 16.96
N ASP A 17 23.07 -8.68 17.83
CA ASP A 17 23.27 -9.09 19.22
C ASP A 17 21.98 -9.06 20.04
N ALA A 18 21.12 -8.07 19.80
CA ALA A 18 19.78 -8.00 20.39
C ALA A 18 18.92 -9.20 19.95
N LEU A 19 18.94 -9.55 18.66
CA LEU A 19 18.26 -10.75 18.17
C LEU A 19 18.84 -12.03 18.80
N GLY A 20 20.17 -12.10 18.95
CA GLY A 20 20.84 -13.22 19.59
C GLY A 20 20.43 -13.38 21.05
N THR A 21 20.23 -12.26 21.75
CA THR A 21 19.74 -12.27 23.13
C THR A 21 18.32 -12.81 23.20
N LEU A 22 17.42 -12.33 22.35
CA LEU A 22 16.05 -12.84 22.30
C LEU A 22 16.00 -14.35 21.98
N ILE A 23 16.80 -14.80 21.02
CA ILE A 23 16.90 -16.22 20.64
C ILE A 23 17.41 -17.08 21.81
N ARG A 24 18.40 -16.61 22.57
CA ARG A 24 18.91 -17.34 23.74
C ARG A 24 17.89 -17.41 24.87
N GLU A 25 17.15 -16.33 25.12
CA GLU A 25 16.16 -16.27 26.20
C GLU A 25 14.90 -17.07 25.88
N ARG A 26 14.47 -17.08 24.61
CA ARG A 26 13.14 -17.60 24.21
C ARG A 26 13.21 -18.86 23.34
N GLY A 27 14.41 -19.24 22.93
CA GLY A 27 14.70 -20.45 22.19
C GLY A 27 14.81 -20.21 20.68
N ALA A 28 15.80 -20.86 20.07
CA ALA A 28 16.04 -20.81 18.64
C ALA A 28 14.98 -21.55 17.81
N GLN A 29 14.34 -22.58 18.38
CA GLN A 29 13.41 -23.41 17.62
C GLN A 29 12.24 -22.62 17.05
N HIS A 30 11.66 -21.71 17.83
CA HIS A 30 10.59 -20.84 17.36
C HIS A 30 11.09 -19.99 16.18
N PHE A 31 12.17 -19.21 16.36
CA PHE A 31 12.78 -18.42 15.29
C PHE A 31 13.05 -19.21 13.99
N LEU A 32 13.54 -20.44 14.14
CA LEU A 32 13.93 -21.29 13.03
C LEU A 32 12.77 -22.05 12.38
N THR A 33 11.63 -22.27 13.04
CA THR A 33 10.52 -23.05 12.48
C THR A 33 9.22 -22.29 12.32
N SER A 34 9.04 -21.16 13.01
CA SER A 34 7.80 -20.38 12.93
C SER A 34 7.43 -20.07 11.49
N HIS A 35 6.13 -20.09 11.24
CA HIS A 35 5.56 -19.70 9.96
C HIS A 35 5.87 -18.23 9.69
N ARG A 36 6.47 -17.94 8.54
CA ARG A 36 6.71 -16.57 8.08
C ARG A 36 5.45 -16.07 7.41
N VAL A 37 4.69 -15.26 8.15
CA VAL A 37 3.39 -14.75 7.75
C VAL A 37 3.56 -13.75 6.62
N LEU A 38 2.94 -14.06 5.47
CA LEU A 38 2.93 -13.20 4.29
C LEU A 38 1.57 -12.49 4.16
N PRO A 39 1.48 -11.33 3.48
CA PRO A 39 0.21 -10.69 3.17
C PRO A 39 -0.52 -11.46 2.05
N SER A 40 -0.96 -12.68 2.36
CA SER A 40 -1.59 -13.60 1.41
C SER A 40 -2.66 -14.44 2.10
N GLU A 41 -3.64 -14.92 1.34
CA GLU A 41 -4.71 -15.79 1.86
C GLU A 41 -4.19 -17.09 2.48
N ALA A 42 -3.01 -17.56 2.06
CA ALA A 42 -2.40 -18.76 2.63
C ALA A 42 -1.97 -18.57 4.10
N SER A 43 -1.50 -17.37 4.44
CA SER A 43 -1.08 -17.01 5.81
C SER A 43 -2.17 -16.29 6.59
N LEU A 44 -3.11 -15.64 5.92
CA LEU A 44 -4.19 -14.87 6.53
C LEU A 44 -5.52 -15.27 5.86
N PRO A 45 -6.04 -16.48 6.14
CA PRO A 45 -7.20 -17.03 5.45
C PRO A 45 -8.53 -16.43 5.91
N ASP A 46 -8.54 -15.69 7.03
CA ASP A 46 -9.76 -15.14 7.60
C ASP A 46 -10.25 -13.93 6.79
N HIS A 47 -11.56 -13.92 6.50
CA HIS A 47 -12.17 -12.82 5.75
C HIS A 47 -12.01 -11.48 6.50
N TRP A 48 -11.30 -10.54 5.87
CA TRP A 48 -11.09 -9.19 6.37
C TRP A 48 -12.32 -8.31 6.17
N THR A 49 -12.67 -7.52 7.18
CA THR A 49 -13.58 -6.38 7.05
C THR A 49 -13.00 -5.20 7.83
N PRO A 50 -13.17 -3.95 7.37
CA PRO A 50 -12.69 -2.76 8.09
C PRO A 50 -13.62 -2.44 9.27
N THR A 51 -13.79 -3.42 10.16
CA THR A 51 -14.66 -3.37 11.35
C THR A 51 -13.87 -3.88 12.56
N GLU A 52 -14.38 -3.62 13.75
CA GLU A 52 -13.84 -4.17 14.99
C GLU A 52 -13.70 -5.71 14.93
N ARG A 53 -14.69 -6.40 14.37
CA ARG A 53 -14.67 -7.86 14.17
C ARG A 53 -13.55 -8.30 13.24
N GLY A 54 -13.30 -7.56 12.15
CA GLY A 54 -12.18 -7.86 11.25
C GLY A 54 -10.83 -7.71 11.93
N VAL A 55 -10.67 -6.65 12.73
CA VAL A 55 -9.46 -6.42 13.55
C VAL A 55 -9.30 -7.51 14.60
N TRP A 56 -10.38 -7.91 15.26
CA TRP A 56 -10.37 -9.01 16.22
C TRP A 56 -9.91 -10.32 15.58
N ARG A 57 -10.41 -10.67 14.39
CA ARG A 57 -9.99 -11.89 13.67
C ARG A 57 -8.50 -11.84 13.31
N LEU A 58 -8.06 -10.73 12.70
CA LEU A 58 -6.67 -10.52 12.34
C LEU A 58 -5.75 -10.64 13.57
N THR A 59 -6.10 -9.95 14.65
CA THR A 59 -5.31 -9.96 15.90
C THR A 59 -5.30 -11.33 16.53
N SER A 60 -6.43 -12.03 16.58
CA SER A 60 -6.54 -13.39 17.11
C SER A 60 -5.71 -14.39 16.30
N ARG A 61 -5.66 -14.24 14.97
CA ARG A 61 -4.81 -15.04 14.08
C ARG A 61 -3.33 -14.82 14.38
N LEU A 62 -2.91 -13.57 14.49
CA LEU A 62 -1.53 -13.21 14.82
C LEU A 62 -1.15 -13.68 16.24
N MET A 63 -2.03 -13.53 17.24
CA MET A 63 -1.83 -14.06 18.59
C MET A 63 -1.63 -15.58 18.58
N ARG A 64 -2.39 -16.31 17.76
CA ARG A 64 -2.21 -17.76 17.58
C ARG A 64 -0.85 -18.09 16.97
N TYR A 65 -0.42 -17.38 15.92
CA TYR A 65 0.92 -17.58 15.35
C TYR A 65 2.04 -17.24 16.34
N ALA A 66 1.82 -16.25 17.21
CA ALA A 66 2.73 -15.89 18.28
C ALA A 66 2.75 -16.90 19.45
N GLY A 67 1.87 -17.90 19.45
CA GLY A 67 1.76 -18.90 20.52
C GLY A 67 1.05 -18.38 21.76
N LEU A 68 0.13 -17.43 21.60
CA LEU A 68 -0.66 -16.79 22.67
C LEU A 68 -2.17 -17.05 22.50
N ALA A 69 -2.55 -18.19 21.91
CA ALA A 69 -3.94 -18.51 21.58
C ALA A 69 -4.83 -18.68 22.83
N GLU A 70 -4.22 -18.95 23.98
CA GLU A 70 -4.86 -19.06 25.29
C GLU A 70 -5.26 -17.70 25.89
N LEU A 71 -4.63 -16.61 25.44
CA LEU A 71 -5.06 -15.27 25.81
C LEU A 71 -6.29 -14.89 24.99
N GLY A 72 -7.35 -14.45 25.68
CA GLY A 72 -8.48 -13.84 24.97
C GLY A 72 -8.06 -12.52 24.31
N VAL A 73 -8.70 -12.15 23.20
CA VAL A 73 -8.47 -10.85 22.54
C VAL A 73 -9.65 -9.93 22.84
N ASP A 74 -9.35 -8.74 23.36
CA ASP A 74 -10.29 -7.63 23.56
C ASP A 74 -9.90 -6.47 22.62
N ILE A 75 -10.82 -6.05 21.75
CA ILE A 75 -10.60 -4.91 20.84
C ILE A 75 -11.46 -3.75 21.34
N ARG A 76 -10.86 -2.57 21.47
CA ARG A 76 -11.53 -1.34 21.89
C ARG A 76 -11.45 -0.33 20.78
N VAL A 77 -12.60 0.13 20.31
CA VAL A 77 -12.65 1.24 19.35
C VAL A 77 -12.32 2.54 20.07
N VAL A 78 -11.25 3.21 19.64
CA VAL A 78 -10.80 4.47 20.24
C VAL A 78 -10.84 5.56 19.19
N SER A 79 -11.61 6.62 19.47
CA SER A 79 -11.54 7.84 18.66
C SER A 79 -10.26 8.60 19.04
N ALA A 80 -9.47 9.09 18.06
CA ALA A 80 -8.16 9.73 18.33
C ALA A 80 -8.21 11.05 19.14
N SER A 81 -9.32 11.35 19.81
CA SER A 81 -9.48 12.50 20.71
C SER A 81 -9.24 12.17 22.19
N VAL A 82 -9.14 10.90 22.58
CA VAL A 82 -8.91 10.53 23.99
C VAL A 82 -7.41 10.32 24.22
N ALA A 83 -6.79 11.24 24.96
CA ALA A 83 -5.47 11.04 25.52
C ALA A 83 -5.52 9.83 26.45
N ALA A 84 -4.64 8.85 26.22
CA ALA A 84 -4.49 7.68 27.07
C ALA A 84 -4.26 8.12 28.53
N GLY A 85 -5.28 7.91 29.37
CA GLY A 85 -5.14 7.83 30.81
C GLY A 85 -5.07 6.36 31.21
N PRO A 86 -4.47 6.02 32.37
CA PRO A 86 -4.48 4.64 32.87
C PRO A 86 -5.92 4.17 33.03
N LEU A 87 -6.24 3.01 32.46
CA LEU A 87 -7.46 2.29 32.80
C LEU A 87 -7.16 1.50 34.08
N ASP A 88 -7.68 2.01 35.19
CA ASP A 88 -7.79 1.38 36.52
C ASP A 88 -6.56 0.57 37.02
N GLY A 89 -5.63 1.28 37.66
CA GLY A 89 -5.09 0.96 38.99
C GLY A 89 -4.36 -0.35 39.26
N THR A 90 -4.27 -1.30 38.33
CA THR A 90 -3.71 -2.62 38.62
C THR A 90 -2.91 -3.15 37.43
N THR A 91 -1.59 -3.18 37.64
CA THR A 91 -0.54 -3.91 36.91
C THR A 91 -0.53 -3.79 35.38
N GLY A 92 0.39 -2.96 34.87
CA GLY A 92 0.84 -2.94 33.48
C GLY A 92 1.07 -1.52 32.99
N HIS A 93 2.32 -1.12 32.77
CA HIS A 93 2.64 0.18 32.21
C HIS A 93 2.12 0.24 30.76
N THR A 94 1.06 1.02 30.54
CA THR A 94 0.46 1.20 29.22
C THR A 94 0.79 2.58 28.67
N MET A 95 1.42 2.64 27.49
CA MET A 95 1.89 3.88 26.87
C MET A 95 1.07 4.20 25.62
N GLY A 96 0.45 5.39 25.56
CA GLY A 96 -0.40 5.79 24.45
C GLY A 96 0.38 6.28 23.22
N HIS A 97 0.10 5.71 22.04
CA HIS A 97 0.51 6.25 20.74
C HIS A 97 -0.59 7.17 20.17
N ARG A 98 -0.27 8.46 19.97
CA ARG A 98 -1.17 9.35 19.21
C ARG A 98 -1.01 9.08 17.72
N GLY A 99 -2.04 8.48 17.10
CA GLY A 99 -2.19 8.42 15.64
C GLY A 99 -1.83 7.08 14.97
N ALA A 100 -1.52 6.03 15.73
CA ALA A 100 -1.37 4.68 15.18
C ALA A 100 -2.74 4.03 14.90
N ALA A 101 -2.79 3.11 13.94
CA ALA A 101 -4.02 2.38 13.61
C ALA A 101 -4.46 1.45 14.75
N GLY A 102 -3.50 0.99 15.57
CA GLY A 102 -3.69 0.12 16.72
C GLY A 102 -2.86 0.58 17.93
N LEU A 103 -3.16 0.03 19.11
CA LEU A 103 -2.38 0.22 20.34
C LEU A 103 -2.59 -0.98 21.26
N PHE A 104 -1.54 -1.55 21.83
CA PHE A 104 -1.64 -2.56 22.88
C PHE A 104 -1.79 -1.89 24.26
N TYR A 105 -2.85 -2.24 24.99
CA TYR A 105 -3.13 -1.69 26.32
C TYR A 105 -2.57 -2.52 27.48
N GLY A 106 -2.21 -3.79 27.26
CA GLY A 106 -1.78 -4.69 28.32
C GLY A 106 -2.59 -5.99 28.36
N ILE A 107 -2.25 -6.85 29.32
CA ILE A 107 -2.96 -8.11 29.58
C ILE A 107 -3.75 -7.95 30.87
N GLN A 108 -5.07 -8.15 30.81
CA GLN A 108 -6.00 -8.03 31.94
C GLN A 108 -6.92 -9.24 31.96
N ASP A 109 -7.05 -9.91 33.11
CA ASP A 109 -7.94 -11.07 33.30
C ASP A 109 -7.79 -12.16 32.23
N GLY A 110 -6.55 -12.47 31.85
CA GLY A 110 -6.23 -13.46 30.82
C GLY A 110 -6.55 -13.01 29.38
N ARG A 111 -6.75 -11.70 29.16
CA ARG A 111 -7.04 -11.13 27.84
C ARG A 111 -6.03 -10.05 27.47
N ALA A 112 -5.53 -10.11 26.24
CA ALA A 112 -4.75 -9.03 25.65
C ALA A 112 -5.70 -7.97 25.09
N VAL A 113 -5.55 -6.73 25.57
CA VAL A 113 -6.42 -5.60 25.23
C VAL A 113 -5.74 -4.74 24.18
N PHE A 114 -6.44 -4.47 23.08
CA PHE A 114 -5.95 -3.64 21.98
C PHE A 114 -6.92 -2.50 21.67
N GLY A 115 -6.41 -1.33 21.34
CA GLY A 115 -7.14 -0.20 20.80
C GLY A 115 -7.05 -0.16 19.29
N VAL A 116 -8.09 0.32 18.63
CA VAL A 116 -8.09 0.54 17.19
C VAL A 116 -8.81 1.83 16.79
N ASP A 117 -8.25 2.58 15.84
CA ASP A 117 -8.94 3.71 15.20
C ASP A 117 -9.59 3.24 13.89
N LEU A 118 -10.92 3.09 13.90
CA LEU A 118 -11.69 2.61 12.75
C LEU A 118 -11.45 3.41 11.46
N ARG A 119 -11.05 4.69 11.58
CA ARG A 119 -10.79 5.57 10.43
C ARG A 119 -9.52 5.18 9.66
N GLN A 120 -8.63 4.40 10.27
CA GLN A 120 -7.39 3.93 9.65
C GLN A 120 -7.56 2.55 8.99
N LEU A 121 -8.71 1.89 9.16
CA LEU A 121 -8.92 0.51 8.71
C LEU A 121 -9.03 0.32 7.19
N SER A 122 -9.16 1.40 6.42
CA SER A 122 -9.17 1.32 4.96
C SER A 122 -7.81 0.99 4.35
N ASN A 123 -6.71 1.17 5.10
CA ASN A 123 -5.38 0.79 4.66
C ASN A 123 -5.02 -0.60 5.22
N VAL A 124 -5.39 -1.66 4.49
CA VAL A 124 -5.25 -3.04 4.96
C VAL A 124 -3.80 -3.38 5.31
N ASP A 125 -2.85 -3.07 4.43
CA ASP A 125 -1.43 -3.38 4.65
C ASP A 125 -0.87 -2.64 5.88
N GLY A 126 -1.28 -1.39 6.06
CA GLY A 126 -0.92 -0.60 7.25
C GLY A 126 -1.49 -1.19 8.54
N VAL A 127 -2.75 -1.64 8.53
CA VAL A 127 -3.39 -2.26 9.70
C VAL A 127 -2.72 -3.59 10.04
N VAL A 128 -2.44 -4.43 9.05
CA VAL A 128 -1.83 -5.75 9.26
C VAL A 128 -0.45 -5.61 9.90
N GLY A 129 0.40 -4.71 9.38
CA GLY A 129 1.71 -4.46 10.00
C GLY A 129 1.61 -3.80 11.38
N THR A 130 0.64 -2.90 11.59
CA THR A 130 0.41 -2.29 12.91
C THR A 130 -0.01 -3.36 13.93
N MET A 131 -0.99 -4.20 13.61
CA MET A 131 -1.45 -5.25 14.53
C MET A 131 -0.36 -6.30 14.78
N ALA A 132 0.50 -6.60 13.80
CA ALA A 132 1.66 -7.45 14.01
C ALA A 132 2.64 -6.87 15.05
N HIS A 133 2.89 -5.56 14.99
CA HIS A 133 3.67 -4.84 16.00
C HIS A 133 3.00 -4.89 17.38
N GLU A 134 1.71 -4.59 17.49
CA GLU A 134 1.00 -4.63 18.77
C GLU A 134 0.95 -6.05 19.38
N VAL A 135 0.82 -7.09 18.55
CA VAL A 135 0.91 -8.48 19.03
C VAL A 135 2.31 -8.81 19.55
N ALA A 136 3.37 -8.23 18.95
CA ALA A 136 4.72 -8.38 19.50
C ALA A 136 4.86 -7.69 20.86
N HIS A 137 4.23 -6.53 21.08
CA HIS A 137 4.13 -5.93 22.43
C HIS A 137 3.44 -6.89 23.41
N ALA A 138 2.29 -7.46 23.02
CA ALA A 138 1.57 -8.44 23.85
C ALA A 138 2.43 -9.66 24.18
N TRP A 139 3.20 -10.16 23.21
CA TRP A 139 4.11 -11.28 23.41
C TRP A 139 5.25 -10.94 24.35
N ARG A 140 5.86 -9.76 24.21
CA ARG A 140 6.93 -9.30 25.11
C ARG A 140 6.41 -9.11 26.54
N ALA A 141 5.22 -8.54 26.68
CA ALA A 141 4.55 -8.39 27.97
C ALA A 141 4.23 -9.74 28.63
N HIS A 142 3.66 -10.69 27.88
CA HIS A 142 3.37 -12.03 28.36
C HIS A 142 4.63 -12.76 28.87
N HIS A 143 5.77 -12.51 28.22
CA HIS A 143 7.04 -13.15 28.55
C HIS A 143 7.94 -12.34 29.51
N GLY A 144 7.47 -11.20 30.01
CA GLY A 144 8.22 -10.38 30.96
C GLY A 144 9.48 -9.72 30.38
N LEU A 145 9.46 -9.38 29.08
CA LEU A 145 10.62 -8.84 28.34
C LEU A 145 10.60 -7.30 28.17
N VAL A 146 9.56 -6.65 28.68
CA VAL A 146 9.31 -5.21 28.50
C VAL A 146 10.43 -4.37 29.12
N GLN A 147 10.92 -3.40 28.36
CA GLN A 147 11.95 -2.45 28.80
C GLN A 147 11.33 -1.13 29.28
N GLU A 148 11.98 -0.49 30.26
CA GLU A 148 11.58 0.85 30.74
C GLU A 148 11.90 1.96 29.72
N ASP A 149 13.01 1.83 28.99
CA ASP A 149 13.35 2.74 27.89
C ASP A 149 12.38 2.50 26.73
N ARG A 150 11.44 3.44 26.57
CA ARG A 150 10.43 3.40 25.52
C ARG A 150 11.04 3.29 24.12
N ALA A 151 12.10 4.04 23.83
CA ALA A 151 12.68 4.02 22.49
C ALA A 151 13.29 2.63 22.19
N LEU A 152 13.93 2.03 23.19
CA LEU A 152 14.47 0.68 23.06
C LEU A 152 13.34 -0.36 22.96
N GLU A 153 12.27 -0.23 23.74
CA GLU A 153 11.15 -1.16 23.72
C GLU A 153 10.51 -1.24 22.34
N GLU A 154 10.23 -0.10 21.69
CA GLU A 154 9.68 -0.08 20.34
C GLU A 154 10.62 -0.78 19.32
N GLU A 155 11.94 -0.58 19.42
CA GLU A 155 12.90 -1.21 18.51
C GLU A 155 12.95 -2.73 18.74
N LEU A 156 12.91 -3.15 20.01
CA LEU A 156 12.87 -4.57 20.39
C LEU A 156 11.53 -5.21 20.04
N THR A 157 10.43 -4.48 20.08
CA THR A 157 9.12 -4.94 19.60
C THR A 157 9.16 -5.20 18.10
N ASP A 158 9.67 -4.27 17.30
CA ASP A 158 9.87 -4.48 15.87
C ASP A 158 10.78 -5.68 15.57
N LEU A 159 11.90 -5.81 16.30
CA LEU A 159 12.77 -6.98 16.21
C LEU A 159 12.02 -8.28 16.54
N THR A 160 11.17 -8.24 17.58
CA THR A 160 10.35 -9.37 18.01
C THR A 160 9.36 -9.79 16.92
N THR A 161 8.85 -8.85 16.09
CA THR A 161 8.01 -9.23 14.95
C THR A 161 8.74 -10.16 13.97
N VAL A 162 10.05 -9.99 13.75
CA VAL A 162 10.84 -10.91 12.92
C VAL A 162 10.97 -12.26 13.60
N TYR A 163 11.19 -12.27 14.93
CA TYR A 163 11.30 -13.50 15.70
C TYR A 163 10.03 -14.35 15.65
N LEU A 164 8.86 -13.71 15.69
CA LEU A 164 7.54 -14.34 15.60
C LEU A 164 7.14 -14.73 14.17
N GLY A 165 7.90 -14.33 13.15
CA GLY A 165 7.59 -14.59 11.74
C GLY A 165 6.72 -13.53 11.06
N PHE A 166 6.47 -12.38 11.71
CA PHE A 166 5.69 -11.27 11.14
C PHE A 166 6.54 -10.22 10.42
N GLY A 167 7.86 -10.42 10.34
CA GLY A 167 8.80 -9.40 9.87
C GLY A 167 8.50 -8.80 8.49
N VAL A 168 7.93 -9.57 7.55
CA VAL A 168 7.51 -9.05 6.23
C VAL A 168 6.40 -8.02 6.38
N LEU A 169 5.42 -8.28 7.23
CA LEU A 169 4.28 -7.39 7.47
C LEU A 169 4.76 -6.05 8.07
N THR A 170 5.60 -6.13 9.09
CA THR A 170 6.17 -4.95 9.77
C THR A 170 7.10 -4.16 8.84
N ALA A 171 7.95 -4.84 8.06
CA ALA A 171 8.89 -4.19 7.13
C ALA A 171 8.17 -3.39 6.04
N ASN A 172 7.05 -3.90 5.53
CA ASN A 172 6.24 -3.19 4.54
C ASN A 172 5.51 -1.99 5.17
N ALA A 173 4.98 -2.13 6.38
CA ALA A 173 4.31 -1.04 7.09
C ALA A 173 5.28 0.11 7.49
N ALA A 174 6.52 -0.20 7.85
CA ALA A 174 7.54 0.80 8.22
C ALA A 174 7.84 1.80 7.08
N TYR A 175 7.71 1.38 5.82
CA TYR A 175 7.91 2.25 4.65
C TYR A 175 6.72 3.18 4.39
N LEU A 176 5.49 2.72 4.63
CA LEU A 176 4.29 3.54 4.53
C LEU A 176 4.35 4.72 5.51
N ALA A 177 4.86 4.49 6.73
CA ALA A 177 5.09 5.55 7.71
C ALA A 177 6.06 6.64 7.21
N ARG A 178 7.16 6.26 6.54
CA ARG A 178 8.16 7.21 6.00
C ARG A 178 7.72 7.95 4.74
N SER A 179 7.01 7.29 3.82
CA SER A 179 6.51 7.93 2.60
C SER A 179 5.46 9.01 2.89
N SER A 180 4.68 8.84 3.96
CA SER A 180 3.72 9.86 4.44
C SER A 180 4.40 11.13 4.99
N THR A 181 5.66 11.02 5.44
CA THR A 181 6.44 12.15 6.00
C THR A 181 7.20 12.95 4.94
N GLN A 182 7.35 12.42 3.71
CA GLN A 182 8.08 13.06 2.61
C GLN A 182 7.19 13.82 1.60
N GLY A 183 6.00 14.26 2.03
CA GLY A 183 5.12 15.14 1.25
C GLY A 183 5.35 16.63 1.56
N PHE A 184 5.55 17.47 0.53
CA PHE A 184 5.92 18.89 0.57
C PHE A 184 4.96 19.85 1.35
N LEU A 185 3.91 19.39 2.01
CA LEU A 185 3.08 20.21 2.90
C LEU A 185 2.58 19.37 4.08
N GLY A 186 3.05 19.70 5.28
CA GLY A 186 2.86 18.94 6.52
C GLY A 186 1.43 18.50 6.80
N SER A 187 1.33 17.25 7.24
CA SER A 187 0.28 16.71 8.08
C SER A 187 0.99 15.75 9.03
N ALA A 188 1.13 16.17 10.28
CA ALA A 188 1.95 15.54 11.29
C ALA A 188 1.43 14.13 11.63
N TRP A 189 2.02 13.13 11.00
CA TRP A 189 2.36 11.92 11.72
C TRP A 189 3.54 12.30 12.59
N SER A 190 3.34 12.31 13.91
CA SER A 190 4.43 12.40 14.86
C SER A 190 5.22 11.09 14.75
N VAL A 191 6.08 10.98 13.74
CA VAL A 191 7.23 10.08 13.79
C VAL A 191 8.04 10.59 14.96
N SER A 192 7.85 9.97 16.14
CA SER A 192 8.82 10.12 17.21
C SER A 192 10.16 9.67 16.63
N THR A 193 11.09 10.61 16.50
CA THR A 193 12.41 10.46 15.87
C THR A 193 13.37 9.57 16.67
N GLY A 194 12.92 8.44 17.21
CA GLY A 194 13.80 7.48 17.87
C GLY A 194 13.02 6.42 18.63
N GLY A 195 12.63 5.35 17.95
CA GLY A 195 12.04 4.19 18.62
C GLY A 195 11.68 3.03 17.69
N TYR A 196 11.31 3.25 16.43
CA TYR A 196 11.01 2.13 15.53
C TYR A 196 12.25 1.68 14.76
N LEU A 197 12.32 0.39 14.44
CA LEU A 197 13.25 -0.10 13.44
C LEU A 197 12.80 0.36 12.05
N GLY A 198 13.76 0.88 11.31
CA GLY A 198 13.61 1.25 9.92
C GLY A 198 13.48 0.01 9.04
N HIS A 199 12.89 0.23 7.88
CA HIS A 199 12.68 -0.82 6.87
C HIS A 199 13.97 -1.57 6.47
N ASP A 200 15.14 -0.93 6.50
CA ASP A 200 16.43 -1.54 6.16
C ASP A 200 16.89 -2.51 7.27
N ALA A 201 16.73 -2.12 8.53
CA ALA A 201 17.03 -2.95 9.69
C ALA A 201 16.14 -4.21 9.73
N LEU A 202 14.83 -4.04 9.48
CA LEU A 202 13.89 -5.17 9.38
C LEU A 202 14.21 -6.09 8.20
N ALA A 203 14.51 -5.54 7.02
CA ALA A 203 14.92 -6.32 5.85
C ALA A 203 16.23 -7.08 6.08
N TYR A 204 17.18 -6.48 6.80
CA TYR A 204 18.42 -7.12 7.21
C TYR A 204 18.18 -8.27 8.19
N LEU A 205 17.31 -8.09 9.20
CA LEU A 205 16.91 -9.16 10.12
C LEU A 205 16.23 -10.33 9.40
N LEU A 206 15.37 -10.06 8.42
CA LEU A 206 14.78 -11.10 7.56
C LEU A 206 15.87 -11.87 6.79
N ALA A 207 16.91 -11.19 6.32
CA ALA A 207 18.04 -11.84 5.67
C ALA A 207 18.83 -12.74 6.65
N VAL A 208 19.06 -12.27 7.87
CA VAL A 208 19.66 -13.09 8.95
C VAL A 208 18.82 -14.34 9.21
N GLN A 209 17.50 -14.19 9.36
CA GLN A 209 16.58 -15.33 9.54
C GLN A 209 16.67 -16.30 8.36
N SER A 210 16.69 -15.80 7.13
CA SER A 210 16.74 -16.62 5.93
C SER A 210 18.03 -17.42 5.81
N VAL A 211 19.16 -16.82 6.18
CA VAL A 211 20.46 -17.51 6.21
C VAL A 211 20.52 -18.55 7.32
N LEU A 212 20.05 -18.22 8.53
CA LEU A 212 20.03 -19.14 9.67
C LEU A 212 19.13 -20.36 9.43
N ARG A 213 18.06 -20.21 8.65
CA ARG A 213 17.15 -21.30 8.24
C ARG A 213 17.63 -22.07 7.01
N ALA A 214 18.77 -21.68 6.45
CA ALA A 214 19.32 -22.20 5.20
C ALA A 214 18.29 -22.20 4.05
N ASP A 215 17.51 -21.13 3.93
CA ASP A 215 16.47 -21.04 2.89
C ASP A 215 17.08 -21.16 1.49
N ASP A 216 16.42 -21.97 0.66
CA ASP A 216 16.76 -22.12 -0.74
C ASP A 216 16.36 -20.89 -1.58
N ARG A 217 16.80 -20.88 -2.84
CA ARG A 217 16.51 -19.78 -3.77
C ARG A 217 15.01 -19.54 -3.95
N ALA A 218 14.21 -20.60 -3.98
CA ALA A 218 12.77 -20.50 -4.17
C ALA A 218 12.10 -19.81 -2.97
N THR A 219 12.47 -20.20 -1.75
CA THR A 219 11.95 -19.62 -0.51
C THR A 219 12.39 -18.16 -0.36
N ARG A 220 13.66 -17.85 -0.61
CA ARG A 220 14.14 -16.45 -0.66
C ARG A 220 13.39 -15.62 -1.70
N GLY A 221 13.11 -16.21 -2.88
CA GLY A 221 12.32 -15.57 -3.93
C GLY A 221 10.91 -15.20 -3.46
N ARG A 222 10.20 -16.14 -2.80
CA ARG A 222 8.86 -15.87 -2.24
C ARG A 222 8.87 -14.74 -1.21
N LEU A 223 9.84 -14.73 -0.29
CA LEU A 223 9.99 -13.66 0.70
C LEU A 223 10.27 -12.32 0.02
N ALA A 224 11.19 -12.30 -0.95
CA ALA A 224 11.54 -11.11 -1.72
C ALA A 224 10.37 -10.54 -2.53
N ASP A 225 9.50 -11.40 -3.07
CA ASP A 225 8.31 -10.97 -3.83
C ASP A 225 7.21 -10.40 -2.92
N ALA A 226 7.17 -10.79 -1.65
CA ALA A 226 6.25 -10.23 -0.66
C ALA A 226 6.73 -8.92 -0.02
N LEU A 227 7.99 -8.53 -0.24
CA LEU A 227 8.58 -7.29 0.27
C LEU A 227 8.42 -6.14 -0.73
N GLU A 228 8.18 -4.95 -0.20
CA GLU A 228 8.25 -3.70 -0.96
C GLU A 228 9.63 -3.49 -1.60
N ARG A 229 9.69 -2.70 -2.69
CA ARG A 229 10.86 -2.64 -3.59
C ARG A 229 12.19 -2.38 -2.88
N ASN A 230 12.23 -1.44 -1.94
CA ASN A 230 13.47 -1.06 -1.25
C ASN A 230 13.92 -2.16 -0.28
N GLN A 231 13.00 -2.67 0.52
CA GLN A 231 13.21 -3.75 1.49
C GLN A 231 13.66 -5.02 0.78
N ARG A 232 13.03 -5.35 -0.36
CA ARG A 232 13.44 -6.45 -1.23
C ARG A 232 14.92 -6.35 -1.63
N SER A 233 15.36 -5.16 -2.04
CA SER A 233 16.75 -4.94 -2.45
C SER A 233 17.72 -5.15 -1.29
N VAL A 234 17.39 -4.62 -0.09
CA VAL A 234 18.21 -4.78 1.12
C VAL A 234 18.26 -6.23 1.56
N PHE A 235 17.10 -6.90 1.62
CA PHE A 235 16.98 -8.32 1.99
C PHE A 235 17.86 -9.21 1.10
N LEU A 236 17.74 -9.09 -0.22
CA LEU A 236 18.51 -9.90 -1.16
C LEU A 236 20.02 -9.63 -1.04
N SER A 237 20.41 -8.35 -0.98
CA SER A 237 21.82 -7.96 -0.87
C SER A 237 22.45 -8.47 0.44
N ALA A 238 21.73 -8.36 1.55
CA ALA A 238 22.17 -8.87 2.84
C ALA A 238 22.24 -10.40 2.86
N ALA A 239 21.23 -11.10 2.30
CA ALA A 239 21.19 -12.56 2.28
C ALA A 239 22.32 -13.18 1.44
N ASP A 240 22.82 -12.46 0.42
CA ASP A 240 23.97 -12.85 -0.39
C ASP A 240 25.31 -12.54 0.30
N ALA A 241 25.39 -11.47 1.10
CA ALA A 241 26.61 -11.05 1.78
C ALA A 241 26.87 -11.80 3.10
N LEU A 242 25.81 -12.22 3.80
CA LEU A 242 25.89 -12.87 5.10
C LEU A 242 26.48 -14.30 4.98
N LYS A 243 27.39 -14.63 5.90
CA LYS A 243 28.03 -15.95 5.96
C LYS A 243 27.36 -16.84 7.01
N SER A 244 26.80 -17.97 6.58
CA SER A 244 26.06 -18.91 7.45
C SER A 244 26.86 -19.39 8.65
N ALA A 245 28.13 -19.79 8.48
CA ALA A 245 28.98 -20.28 9.57
C ALA A 245 29.16 -19.22 10.68
N SER A 246 29.41 -17.97 10.29
CA SER A 246 29.59 -16.86 11.25
C SER A 246 28.32 -16.58 12.06
N LEU A 247 27.14 -16.71 11.43
CA LEU A 247 25.88 -16.53 12.13
C LEU A 247 25.56 -17.74 13.02
N GLY A 248 25.77 -18.97 12.53
CA GLY A 248 25.58 -20.19 13.32
C GLY A 248 26.36 -20.14 14.65
N ASP A 249 27.63 -19.77 14.58
CA ASP A 249 28.48 -19.61 15.78
C ASP A 249 27.97 -18.49 16.70
N ARG A 250 27.64 -17.32 16.14
CA ARG A 250 27.18 -16.15 16.91
C ARG A 250 25.86 -16.42 17.64
N PHE A 251 24.93 -17.10 16.98
CA PHE A 251 23.63 -17.44 17.54
C PHE A 251 23.64 -18.76 18.32
N GLN A 252 24.75 -19.51 18.27
CA GLN A 252 24.89 -20.86 18.84
C GLN A 252 23.80 -21.82 18.32
N VAL A 253 23.51 -21.74 17.03
CA VAL A 253 22.51 -22.57 16.35
C VAL A 253 23.13 -23.35 15.20
N ASN A 254 22.64 -24.57 14.99
CA ASN A 254 23.01 -25.31 13.79
C ASN A 254 22.23 -24.75 12.59
N VAL A 255 22.95 -24.15 11.63
CA VAL A 255 22.35 -23.66 10.40
C VAL A 255 22.04 -24.85 9.50
N ALA A 256 20.77 -25.23 9.47
CA ALA A 256 20.27 -26.34 8.68
C ALA A 256 18.91 -25.96 8.06
N PRO A 257 18.54 -26.60 6.94
CA PRO A 257 17.20 -26.45 6.39
C PRO A 257 16.17 -26.77 7.46
N SER A 258 15.41 -25.75 7.84
CA SER A 258 14.38 -25.89 8.85
C SER A 258 13.03 -26.05 8.17
N ALA A 259 12.30 -27.10 8.53
CA ALA A 259 10.94 -27.28 8.08
C ALA A 259 10.08 -26.17 8.70
N GLU A 260 9.67 -25.22 7.86
CA GLU A 260 8.72 -24.18 8.28
C GLU A 260 7.40 -24.84 8.68
N ALA A 261 6.88 -24.43 9.84
CA ALA A 261 5.55 -24.84 10.27
C ALA A 261 4.53 -24.42 9.20
N PRO A 262 3.61 -25.31 8.80
CA PRO A 262 2.57 -24.93 7.86
C PRO A 262 1.71 -23.82 8.47
N PRO A 263 1.15 -22.91 7.65
CA PRO A 263 0.17 -21.96 8.16
C PRO A 263 -1.01 -22.72 8.77
N ASP A 264 -1.52 -22.23 9.90
CA ASP A 264 -2.83 -22.63 10.39
C ASP A 264 -3.89 -22.10 9.42
N ALA A 265 -4.25 -22.95 8.46
CA ALA A 265 -5.26 -22.67 7.44
C ALA A 265 -6.70 -22.81 7.99
N THR A 266 -6.87 -23.24 9.24
CA THR A 266 -8.20 -23.40 9.84
C THR A 266 -8.78 -22.01 10.09
N PRO A 267 -9.89 -21.61 9.45
CA PRO A 267 -10.53 -20.33 9.71
C PRO A 267 -10.89 -20.22 11.18
N LEU A 268 -10.76 -19.03 11.77
CA LEU A 268 -11.18 -18.81 13.14
C LEU A 268 -12.70 -19.06 13.26
N PRO A 269 -13.15 -19.78 14.30
CA PRO A 269 -14.58 -19.89 14.56
C PRO A 269 -15.17 -18.50 14.75
N ASP A 270 -16.39 -18.34 14.26
CA ASP A 270 -17.13 -17.09 14.28
C ASP A 270 -18.07 -17.01 15.49
N ASP A 271 -17.66 -17.61 16.60
CA ASP A 271 -18.44 -17.81 17.82
C ASP A 271 -18.71 -16.51 18.59
N ARG A 272 -17.93 -15.45 18.31
CA ARG A 272 -18.19 -14.09 18.80
C ARG A 272 -19.07 -13.26 17.87
N ALA A 273 -19.73 -13.85 16.88
CA ALA A 273 -20.66 -13.11 16.00
C ALA A 273 -21.73 -12.35 16.81
N ASP A 274 -22.19 -12.95 17.93
CA ASP A 274 -23.19 -12.36 18.83
C ASP A 274 -22.64 -11.17 19.63
N ASP A 275 -21.34 -11.18 19.99
CA ASP A 275 -20.68 -10.12 20.76
C ASP A 275 -20.57 -8.81 19.95
N PHE A 276 -20.52 -8.90 18.62
CA PHE A 276 -20.40 -7.75 17.72
C PHE A 276 -21.75 -7.30 17.12
N GLY A 277 -22.85 -7.99 17.46
CA GLY A 277 -24.19 -7.80 16.88
C GLY A 277 -24.33 -8.36 15.46
N GLU A 278 -25.52 -8.83 15.11
CA GLU A 278 -25.81 -9.24 13.73
C GLU A 278 -25.56 -8.08 12.75
N PRO A 279 -24.92 -8.33 11.59
CA PRO A 279 -24.91 -7.35 10.51
C PRO A 279 -26.36 -7.05 10.12
N THR A 280 -26.86 -5.86 10.42
CA THR A 280 -28.24 -5.47 10.10
C THR A 280 -28.52 -5.74 8.61
N PRO A 281 -29.49 -6.61 8.25
CA PRO A 281 -29.84 -6.87 6.86
C PRO A 281 -30.40 -5.58 6.26
N GLY A 282 -29.63 -4.94 5.37
CA GLY A 282 -29.95 -3.62 4.83
C GLY A 282 -28.77 -2.65 4.86
N THR A 283 -27.68 -2.98 5.54
CA THR A 283 -26.40 -2.31 5.31
C THR A 283 -25.94 -2.74 3.92
N THR A 284 -26.08 -1.85 2.92
CA THR A 284 -25.45 -2.02 1.60
C THR A 284 -24.04 -2.51 1.82
N ALA A 285 -23.61 -3.53 1.06
CA ALA A 285 -22.25 -4.06 1.14
C ALA A 285 -21.25 -2.91 1.34
N PRO A 286 -20.38 -2.98 2.36
CA PRO A 286 -19.43 -1.91 2.59
C PRO A 286 -18.69 -1.62 1.28
N PRO A 287 -18.46 -0.35 0.94
CA PRO A 287 -17.81 0.00 -0.32
C PRO A 287 -16.51 -0.79 -0.43
N THR A 288 -16.29 -1.40 -1.59
CA THR A 288 -15.05 -2.11 -1.92
C THR A 288 -13.85 -1.19 -1.69
N ALA A 289 -12.66 -1.77 -1.47
CA ALA A 289 -11.44 -0.98 -1.32
C ALA A 289 -11.23 0.00 -2.50
N GLU A 290 -11.58 -0.43 -3.73
CA GLU A 290 -11.57 0.41 -4.93
C GLU A 290 -12.56 1.59 -4.84
N GLU A 291 -13.78 1.36 -4.32
CA GLU A 291 -14.77 2.41 -4.11
C GLU A 291 -14.36 3.39 -3.00
N VAL A 292 -13.75 2.90 -1.93
CA VAL A 292 -13.22 3.74 -0.84
C VAL A 292 -12.05 4.58 -1.34
N GLU A 293 -11.11 3.99 -2.08
CA GLU A 293 -9.98 4.70 -2.66
C GLU A 293 -10.44 5.73 -3.71
N ALA A 294 -11.37 5.35 -4.60
CA ALA A 294 -11.96 6.26 -5.56
C ALA A 294 -12.68 7.43 -4.86
N ARG A 295 -13.36 7.16 -3.75
CA ARG A 295 -13.99 8.21 -2.93
C ARG A 295 -12.96 9.11 -2.27
N ALA A 296 -11.91 8.56 -1.65
CA ALA A 296 -10.82 9.33 -1.04
C ALA A 296 -10.05 10.17 -2.07
N TRP A 297 -9.82 9.61 -3.27
CA TRP A 297 -9.23 10.29 -4.41
C TRP A 297 -10.09 11.49 -4.85
N ARG A 298 -11.40 11.31 -5.01
CA ARG A 298 -12.33 12.40 -5.34
C ARG A 298 -12.39 13.47 -4.25
N THR A 299 -12.41 13.07 -2.98
CA THR A 299 -12.40 14.01 -1.85
C THR A 299 -11.16 14.91 -1.86
N ARG A 300 -9.99 14.37 -2.21
CA ARG A 300 -8.74 15.14 -2.27
C ARG A 300 -8.74 16.21 -3.35
N HIS A 301 -9.44 15.96 -4.46
CA HIS A 301 -9.47 16.83 -5.64
C HIS A 301 -10.78 17.64 -5.74
N ALA A 302 -11.69 17.49 -4.78
CA ALA A 302 -12.92 18.25 -4.72
C ALA A 302 -12.61 19.74 -4.51
N GLY A 303 -13.19 20.59 -5.36
CA GLY A 303 -12.91 22.02 -5.39
C GLY A 303 -11.65 22.40 -6.16
N GLU A 304 -11.00 21.46 -6.87
CA GLU A 304 -9.96 21.77 -7.84
C GLU A 304 -10.53 21.98 -9.24
N VAL A 305 -9.75 22.69 -10.06
CA VAL A 305 -10.03 22.87 -11.49
C VAL A 305 -9.10 22.00 -12.31
N ARG A 306 -9.63 21.42 -13.38
CA ARG A 306 -8.91 20.66 -14.41
C ARG A 306 -9.42 21.05 -15.80
N PHE A 307 -8.72 20.57 -16.81
CA PHE A 307 -9.07 20.80 -18.21
C PHE A 307 -9.26 19.47 -18.92
N ARG A 308 -10.01 19.50 -20.01
CA ARG A 308 -10.08 18.39 -20.94
C ARG A 308 -8.98 18.58 -21.98
N VAL A 309 -8.08 17.61 -22.09
CA VAL A 309 -7.07 17.62 -23.14
C VAL A 309 -7.71 17.11 -24.40
N ALA A 310 -7.95 18.00 -25.35
CA ALA A 310 -8.49 17.64 -26.64
C ALA A 310 -7.43 16.82 -27.40
N PRO A 311 -7.83 15.73 -28.06
CA PRO A 311 -6.90 15.02 -28.92
C PRO A 311 -6.37 15.98 -30.00
N PRO A 312 -5.08 15.89 -30.37
CA PRO A 312 -4.59 16.69 -31.48
C PRO A 312 -5.41 16.35 -32.73
N PRO A 313 -5.73 17.34 -33.59
CA PRO A 313 -6.34 17.05 -34.86
C PRO A 313 -5.46 16.04 -35.61
N PRO A 314 -6.05 15.04 -36.28
CA PRO A 314 -5.26 14.03 -36.96
C PRO A 314 -4.32 14.73 -37.94
N SER A 315 -3.02 14.50 -37.78
CA SER A 315 -2.03 15.12 -38.66
C SER A 315 -2.23 14.57 -40.07
N VAL A 316 -2.33 15.45 -41.06
CA VAL A 316 -2.54 15.09 -42.47
C VAL A 316 -1.49 14.09 -42.97
N GLY A 317 -0.28 14.12 -42.39
CA GLY A 317 0.81 13.18 -42.69
C GLY A 317 0.56 11.74 -42.22
N SER A 318 0.02 11.54 -41.01
CA SER A 318 -0.25 10.19 -40.49
C SER A 318 -1.38 9.49 -41.27
N GLN A 319 -2.42 10.23 -41.65
CA GLN A 319 -3.49 9.70 -42.50
C GLN A 319 -2.99 9.30 -43.89
N ARG A 320 -2.09 10.09 -44.50
CA ARG A 320 -1.49 9.78 -45.81
C ARG A 320 -0.60 8.53 -45.80
N ALA A 321 0.23 8.36 -44.76
CA ALA A 321 1.09 7.18 -44.64
C ALA A 321 0.26 5.89 -44.48
N VAL A 322 -0.81 5.96 -43.69
CA VAL A 322 -1.69 4.83 -43.39
C VAL A 322 -2.55 4.45 -44.60
N VAL A 323 -3.12 5.42 -45.31
CA VAL A 323 -3.85 5.18 -46.58
C VAL A 323 -2.90 4.64 -47.65
N GLY A 324 -1.68 5.19 -47.75
CA GLY A 324 -0.67 4.71 -48.69
C GLY A 324 -0.30 3.23 -48.47
N LEU A 325 -0.13 2.80 -47.21
CA LEU A 325 0.16 1.41 -46.88
C LEU A 325 -1.01 0.47 -47.21
N ALA A 326 -2.25 0.88 -46.92
CA ALA A 326 -3.44 0.10 -47.25
C ALA A 326 -3.62 -0.06 -48.76
N VAL A 327 -3.41 1.02 -49.54
CA VAL A 327 -3.45 0.99 -51.00
C VAL A 327 -2.34 0.09 -51.56
N LEU A 328 -1.12 0.19 -51.03
CA LEU A 328 0.00 -0.66 -51.44
C LEU A 328 -0.32 -2.14 -51.23
N MET A 329 -0.82 -2.51 -50.04
CA MET A 329 -1.18 -3.91 -49.75
C MET A 329 -2.34 -4.42 -50.63
N ALA A 330 -3.34 -3.57 -50.92
CA ALA A 330 -4.42 -3.92 -51.84
C ALA A 330 -3.90 -4.14 -53.27
N VAL A 331 -3.03 -3.26 -53.76
CA VAL A 331 -2.41 -3.38 -55.09
C VAL A 331 -1.52 -4.64 -55.18
N THR A 332 -0.71 -4.92 -54.17
CA THR A 332 0.11 -6.16 -54.12
C THR A 332 -0.76 -7.41 -54.08
N GLY A 333 -1.89 -7.38 -53.36
CA GLY A 333 -2.87 -8.46 -53.34
C GLY A 333 -3.51 -8.71 -54.71
N ILE A 334 -3.98 -7.64 -55.37
CA ILE A 334 -4.59 -7.71 -56.71
C ILE A 334 -3.58 -8.20 -57.76
N TYR A 335 -2.35 -7.68 -57.73
CA TYR A 335 -1.28 -8.12 -58.63
C TYR A 335 -0.92 -9.61 -58.45
N SER A 336 -0.95 -10.09 -57.21
CA SER A 336 -0.73 -11.51 -56.89
C SER A 336 -1.86 -12.42 -57.36
N LEU A 337 -3.11 -11.93 -57.41
CA LEU A 337 -4.23 -12.64 -58.03
C LEU A 337 -4.11 -12.67 -59.57
N ALA A 338 -3.66 -11.58 -60.19
CA ALA A 338 -3.62 -11.44 -61.64
C ALA A 338 -2.50 -12.26 -62.31
N THR A 339 -1.43 -12.59 -61.58
CA THR A 339 -0.22 -13.24 -62.13
C THR A 339 -0.16 -14.75 -61.93
N GLN A 340 -1.12 -15.36 -61.23
CA GLN A 340 -1.13 -16.81 -61.01
C GLN A 340 -2.11 -17.53 -61.94
N SER A 341 -1.59 -18.42 -62.79
CA SER A 341 -2.37 -19.49 -63.42
C SER A 341 -2.75 -20.50 -62.33
N ALA A 342 -3.86 -20.29 -61.62
CA ALA A 342 -4.10 -21.07 -60.40
C ALA A 342 -5.55 -21.50 -60.17
N SER A 343 -5.62 -22.72 -59.65
CA SER A 343 -6.77 -23.42 -59.10
C SER A 343 -7.51 -22.60 -58.02
N VAL A 344 -8.81 -22.86 -57.93
CA VAL A 344 -9.79 -22.19 -57.04
C VAL A 344 -9.27 -21.96 -55.60
N GLY A 345 -8.47 -22.88 -55.06
CA GLY A 345 -7.92 -22.78 -53.70
C GLY A 345 -7.05 -21.55 -53.45
N ARG A 346 -6.26 -21.08 -54.43
CA ARG A 346 -5.37 -19.91 -54.23
C ARG A 346 -6.13 -18.59 -54.26
N VAL A 347 -7.21 -18.51 -55.03
CA VAL A 347 -8.10 -17.34 -55.07
C VAL A 347 -8.80 -17.16 -53.73
N VAL A 348 -9.32 -18.25 -53.15
CA VAL A 348 -9.98 -18.23 -51.82
C VAL A 348 -9.02 -17.78 -50.72
N LEU A 349 -7.80 -18.32 -50.69
CA LEU A 349 -6.79 -17.93 -49.69
C LEU A 349 -6.41 -16.45 -49.80
N SER A 350 -6.22 -15.96 -51.02
CA SER A 350 -5.83 -14.56 -51.26
C SER A 350 -6.95 -13.58 -50.85
N ALA A 351 -8.21 -13.93 -51.13
CA ALA A 351 -9.37 -13.14 -50.69
C ALA A 351 -9.51 -13.12 -49.15
N ALA A 352 -9.27 -14.26 -48.48
CA ALA A 352 -9.33 -14.35 -47.01
C ALA A 352 -8.24 -13.50 -46.34
N VAL A 353 -7.01 -13.50 -46.88
CA VAL A 353 -5.92 -12.64 -46.38
C VAL A 353 -6.28 -11.16 -46.55
N LEU A 354 -6.78 -10.77 -47.71
CA LEU A 354 -7.19 -9.38 -47.98
C LEU A 354 -8.29 -8.91 -47.02
N LEU A 355 -9.33 -9.72 -46.81
CA LEU A 355 -10.41 -9.41 -45.87
C LEU A 355 -9.90 -9.30 -44.42
N THR A 356 -8.95 -10.15 -44.02
CA THR A 356 -8.35 -10.10 -42.68
C THR A 356 -7.54 -8.82 -42.47
N VAL A 357 -6.77 -8.41 -43.49
CA VAL A 357 -5.98 -7.17 -43.45
C VAL A 357 -6.90 -5.95 -43.39
N ILE A 358 -7.97 -5.91 -44.21
CA ILE A 358 -8.96 -4.82 -44.19
C ILE A 358 -9.69 -4.79 -42.85
N GLY A 359 -10.14 -5.93 -42.33
CA GLY A 359 -10.82 -6.03 -41.04
C GLY A 359 -9.94 -5.58 -39.87
N GLY A 360 -8.68 -6.02 -39.84
CA GLY A 360 -7.68 -5.59 -38.86
C GLY A 360 -7.40 -4.08 -38.93
N PHE A 361 -7.33 -3.53 -40.14
CA PHE A 361 -7.16 -2.09 -40.36
C PHE A 361 -8.35 -1.28 -39.85
N VAL A 362 -9.58 -1.68 -40.16
CA VAL A 362 -10.80 -1.00 -39.68
C VAL A 362 -10.86 -1.02 -38.16
N LEU A 363 -10.59 -2.18 -37.54
CA LEU A 363 -10.55 -2.30 -36.08
C LEU A 363 -9.45 -1.43 -35.46
N TRP A 364 -8.27 -1.36 -36.07
CA TRP A 364 -7.17 -0.52 -35.61
C TRP A 364 -7.51 0.97 -35.73
N VAL A 365 -8.10 1.41 -36.83
CA VAL A 365 -8.55 2.81 -37.02
C VAL A 365 -9.61 3.18 -35.97
N VAL A 366 -10.60 2.32 -35.74
CA VAL A 366 -11.66 2.57 -34.74
C VAL A 366 -11.09 2.63 -33.32
N LYS A 367 -10.11 1.79 -32.98
CA LYS A 367 -9.46 1.78 -31.66
C LYS A 367 -8.43 2.89 -31.45
N SER A 368 -7.85 3.42 -32.53
CA SER A 368 -6.77 4.42 -32.46
C SER A 368 -7.29 5.85 -32.50
N VAL A 369 -8.61 6.08 -32.44
CA VAL A 369 -9.15 7.43 -32.34
C VAL A 369 -8.80 7.98 -30.95
N PRO A 370 -7.92 8.99 -30.85
CA PRO A 370 -7.53 9.56 -29.57
C PRO A 370 -8.77 10.18 -28.91
N VAL A 371 -9.07 9.75 -27.69
CA VAL A 371 -10.20 10.24 -26.90
C VAL A 371 -9.66 11.34 -25.97
N ALA A 372 -10.40 12.43 -25.83
CA ALA A 372 -10.04 13.47 -24.89
C ALA A 372 -9.91 12.89 -23.46
N HIS A 373 -8.99 13.43 -22.66
CA HIS A 373 -8.73 12.95 -21.30
C HIS A 373 -8.62 14.10 -20.29
N CYS A 374 -8.68 13.77 -19.00
CA CYS A 374 -8.47 14.73 -17.92
C CYS A 374 -7.00 15.18 -17.90
N SER A 375 -6.75 16.48 -17.78
CA SER A 375 -5.41 17.11 -17.71
C SER A 375 -4.58 16.77 -16.46
N ASP A 376 -5.03 15.79 -15.67
CA ASP A 376 -4.31 15.32 -14.50
C ASP A 376 -3.63 14.01 -14.87
N SER A 377 -2.29 14.00 -14.86
CA SER A 377 -1.49 12.84 -15.24
C SER A 377 -1.73 11.63 -14.33
N SER A 378 -2.16 11.84 -13.08
CA SER A 378 -2.54 10.76 -12.17
C SER A 378 -3.98 10.27 -12.40
N CYS A 379 -4.85 11.09 -13.00
CA CYS A 379 -6.22 10.68 -13.31
C CYS A 379 -6.36 10.01 -14.68
N GLY A 380 -5.89 10.66 -15.76
CA GLY A 380 -5.91 10.16 -17.14
C GLY A 380 -7.29 9.73 -17.69
N ARG A 381 -8.40 10.01 -16.97
CA ARG A 381 -9.72 9.49 -17.31
C ARG A 381 -10.20 10.03 -18.66
N GLN A 382 -10.64 9.13 -19.53
CA GLN A 382 -11.22 9.50 -20.82
C GLN A 382 -12.55 10.24 -20.66
N LEU A 383 -12.66 11.39 -21.33
CA LEU A 383 -13.80 12.31 -21.31
C LEU A 383 -14.46 12.29 -22.69
N LYS A 384 -15.38 11.34 -22.90
CA LYS A 384 -16.06 11.16 -24.19
C LYS A 384 -16.93 12.36 -24.62
N GLN A 385 -17.32 13.21 -23.66
CA GLN A 385 -18.17 14.38 -23.87
C GLN A 385 -17.69 15.53 -22.98
N PRO A 386 -17.99 16.80 -23.31
CA PRO A 386 -17.70 17.93 -22.43
C PRO A 386 -18.54 17.80 -21.15
N LEU A 387 -17.94 17.22 -20.12
CA LEU A 387 -18.55 17.06 -18.81
C LEU A 387 -18.13 18.23 -17.91
N PRO A 388 -19.05 18.79 -17.11
CA PRO A 388 -18.72 19.87 -16.18
C PRO A 388 -17.79 19.42 -15.05
N VAL A 389 -17.70 18.11 -14.79
CA VAL A 389 -16.88 17.49 -13.74
C VAL A 389 -16.25 16.20 -14.28
N CYS A 390 -14.99 15.95 -13.93
CA CYS A 390 -14.30 14.71 -14.29
C CYS A 390 -14.87 13.52 -13.48
N PRO A 391 -15.33 12.43 -14.11
CA PRO A 391 -15.87 11.27 -13.38
C PRO A 391 -14.78 10.45 -12.66
N GLY A 392 -13.51 10.65 -13.01
CA GLY A 392 -12.37 10.02 -12.34
C GLY A 392 -12.03 10.72 -11.03
N CYS A 393 -11.49 11.94 -11.11
CA CYS A 393 -11.02 12.70 -9.95
C CYS A 393 -12.05 13.62 -9.30
N GLY A 394 -13.21 13.87 -9.91
CA GLY A 394 -14.23 14.77 -9.33
C GLY A 394 -13.92 16.27 -9.44
N ALA A 395 -12.81 16.65 -10.08
CA ALA A 395 -12.46 18.05 -10.32
C ALA A 395 -13.37 18.70 -11.38
N GLY A 396 -13.61 20.00 -11.24
CA GLY A 396 -14.41 20.78 -12.19
C GLY A 396 -13.64 21.00 -13.48
N ILE A 397 -14.27 20.74 -14.63
CA ILE A 397 -13.66 20.98 -15.94
C ILE A 397 -13.95 22.42 -16.36
N ALA A 398 -12.91 23.24 -16.46
CA ALA A 398 -13.03 24.65 -16.81
C ALA A 398 -12.96 24.94 -18.32
N GLY A 399 -12.36 24.04 -19.11
CA GLY A 399 -12.22 24.23 -20.55
C GLY A 399 -11.40 23.13 -21.21
N ASP A 400 -11.01 23.38 -22.46
CA ASP A 400 -10.21 22.48 -23.27
C ASP A 400 -8.78 23.02 -23.45
N ILE A 401 -7.79 22.14 -23.38
CA ILE A 401 -6.38 22.41 -23.69
C ILE A 401 -5.87 21.41 -24.72
N ARG A 402 -4.75 21.69 -25.39
CA ARG A 402 -4.22 20.80 -26.46
C ARG A 402 -3.26 19.76 -25.94
N SER A 403 -2.62 20.03 -24.81
CA SER A 403 -1.68 19.10 -24.17
C SER A 403 -1.64 19.31 -22.66
N ASP A 404 -1.19 18.30 -21.91
CA ASP A 404 -1.04 18.40 -20.46
C ASP A 404 -0.03 19.50 -20.04
N ALA A 405 0.91 19.86 -20.93
CA ALA A 405 1.90 20.90 -20.67
C ALA A 405 1.29 22.31 -20.62
N GLU A 406 0.20 22.57 -21.35
CA GLU A 406 -0.51 23.86 -21.38
C GLU A 406 -1.36 24.10 -20.12
N ARG A 407 -1.42 23.12 -19.20
CA ARG A 407 -2.30 23.18 -18.04
C ARG A 407 -2.01 24.36 -17.13
N PHE A 408 -0.74 24.65 -16.83
CA PHE A 408 -0.39 25.73 -15.91
C PHE A 408 -0.76 27.09 -16.47
N ASP A 409 -0.45 27.32 -17.75
CA ASP A 409 -0.82 28.55 -18.46
C ASP A 409 -2.35 28.71 -18.51
N ALA A 410 -3.07 27.62 -18.81
CA ALA A 410 -4.54 27.63 -18.82
C ALA A 410 -5.16 27.87 -17.43
N GLU A 411 -4.54 27.38 -16.34
CA GLU A 411 -4.97 27.67 -14.96
C GLU A 411 -4.72 29.14 -14.57
N GLU A 412 -3.65 29.75 -15.09
CA GLU A 412 -3.29 31.14 -14.84
C GLU A 412 -4.17 32.12 -15.63
N ASP A 413 -4.45 31.80 -16.90
CA ASP A 413 -5.31 32.60 -17.79
C ASP A 413 -6.81 32.43 -17.51
N LEU A 414 -7.19 31.48 -16.64
CA LEU A 414 -8.58 31.19 -16.37
C LEU A 414 -9.29 32.36 -15.68
N ASP A 415 -10.31 32.90 -16.33
CA ASP A 415 -11.17 33.95 -15.76
C ASP A 415 -11.64 33.57 -14.35
N PRO A 416 -11.51 34.45 -13.35
CA PRO A 416 -11.88 34.15 -11.97
C PRO A 416 -13.32 33.67 -11.79
N LYS A 417 -14.27 34.13 -12.61
CA LYS A 417 -15.67 33.66 -12.55
C LYS A 417 -15.78 32.25 -13.13
N ALA A 418 -15.13 31.98 -14.26
CA ALA A 418 -15.08 30.64 -14.85
C ALA A 418 -14.45 29.63 -13.88
N ARG A 419 -13.36 30.02 -13.19
CA ARG A 419 -12.73 29.24 -12.12
C ARG A 419 -13.70 28.95 -10.98
N ALA A 420 -14.38 29.99 -10.46
CA ALA A 420 -15.35 29.84 -9.38
C ALA A 420 -16.50 28.88 -9.76
N VAL A 421 -17.00 28.97 -10.99
CA VAL A 421 -18.05 28.07 -11.50
C VAL A 421 -17.56 26.62 -11.57
N ALA A 422 -16.33 26.38 -12.05
CA ALA A 422 -15.76 25.02 -12.11
C ALA A 422 -15.55 24.43 -10.70
N VAL A 423 -15.03 25.22 -9.77
CA VAL A 423 -14.87 24.83 -8.35
C VAL A 423 -16.22 24.49 -7.73
N GLN A 424 -17.23 25.34 -7.93
CA GLN A 424 -18.58 25.12 -7.38
C GLN A 424 -19.20 23.82 -7.89
N ARG A 425 -19.10 23.54 -9.20
CA ARG A 425 -19.57 22.28 -9.79
C ARG A 425 -18.87 21.05 -9.21
N SER A 426 -17.58 21.15 -8.93
CA SER A 426 -16.81 20.08 -8.28
C SER A 426 -17.32 19.82 -6.86
N ILE A 427 -17.60 20.88 -6.09
CA ILE A 427 -18.15 20.77 -4.73
C ILE A 427 -19.55 20.16 -4.74
N GLU A 428 -20.42 20.59 -5.66
CA GLU A 428 -21.78 20.04 -5.81
C GLU A 428 -21.75 18.55 -6.19
N ALA A 429 -20.87 18.16 -7.11
CA ALA A 429 -20.69 16.76 -7.49
C ALA A 429 -20.13 15.90 -6.35
N ALA A 430 -19.22 16.45 -5.54
CA ALA A 430 -18.72 15.78 -4.34
C ALA A 430 -19.85 15.62 -3.28
N ALA A 431 -20.65 16.67 -3.07
CA ALA A 431 -21.78 16.64 -2.14
C ALA A 431 -22.83 15.59 -2.55
N ALA A 432 -23.13 15.46 -3.85
CA ALA A 432 -24.04 14.43 -4.37
C ALA A 432 -23.56 12.99 -4.10
N LEU A 433 -22.26 12.80 -3.87
CA LEU A 433 -21.63 11.52 -3.50
C LEU A 433 -21.44 11.38 -1.96
N GLY A 434 -22.06 12.26 -1.18
CA GLY A 434 -21.93 12.31 0.28
C GLY A 434 -20.52 12.65 0.76
N VAL A 435 -19.70 13.31 -0.07
CA VAL A 435 -18.34 13.73 0.27
C VAL A 435 -18.36 15.15 0.82
N THR A 436 -17.92 15.33 2.06
CA THR A 436 -17.80 16.65 2.69
C THR A 436 -16.48 17.32 2.32
N VAL A 437 -16.54 18.47 1.65
CA VAL A 437 -15.37 19.26 1.27
C VAL A 437 -15.00 20.20 2.43
N ASN A 438 -14.12 19.76 3.33
CA ASN A 438 -13.73 20.53 4.53
C ASN A 438 -12.66 21.61 4.28
N LYS A 439 -12.17 21.79 3.05
CA LYS A 439 -11.15 22.81 2.75
C LYS A 439 -11.78 23.99 2.03
N ALA A 440 -11.60 25.19 2.60
CA ALA A 440 -11.69 26.43 1.84
C ALA A 440 -10.74 26.33 0.63
N PRO A 441 -11.13 26.83 -0.55
CA PRO A 441 -10.32 26.76 -1.75
C PRO A 441 -8.93 27.34 -1.45
N ARG A 442 -7.89 26.52 -1.62
CA ARG A 442 -6.51 26.96 -1.42
C ARG A 442 -6.20 28.02 -2.48
N THR A 443 -6.32 29.29 -2.12
CA THR A 443 -5.73 30.39 -2.89
C THR A 443 -4.22 30.31 -2.74
N ARG A 444 -3.57 29.39 -3.47
CA ARG A 444 -2.13 29.45 -3.71
C ARG A 444 -1.87 30.62 -4.67
N TYR A 445 -1.85 31.83 -4.14
CA TYR A 445 -1.31 32.98 -4.85
C TYR A 445 -0.42 33.77 -3.89
N ARG A 446 0.79 33.25 -3.66
CA ARG A 446 1.88 34.08 -3.14
C ARG A 446 2.68 34.52 -4.35
N ARG A 447 2.37 35.73 -4.82
CA ARG A 447 3.09 36.43 -5.89
C ARG A 447 4.56 36.46 -5.50
N ALA A 448 5.42 35.71 -6.20
CA ALA A 448 6.85 35.94 -6.14
C ALA A 448 7.09 37.25 -6.90
N THR A 449 7.03 38.37 -6.17
CA THR A 449 7.49 39.65 -6.70
C THR A 449 8.97 39.51 -7.02
N ARG A 450 9.30 39.41 -8.31
CA ARG A 450 10.66 39.68 -8.81
C ARG A 450 11.05 41.08 -8.33
N PRO A 451 12.19 41.27 -7.64
CA PRO A 451 12.69 42.62 -7.40
C PRO A 451 12.98 43.26 -8.76
N ALA A 452 12.55 44.51 -8.91
CA ALA A 452 12.89 45.34 -10.05
C ALA A 452 14.42 45.46 -10.11
N SER A 453 15.01 45.08 -11.23
CA SER A 453 16.39 45.42 -11.56
C SER A 453 16.44 46.88 -11.97
N ASP A 454 17.21 47.67 -11.23
CA ASP A 454 17.60 49.04 -11.58
C ASP A 454 18.28 49.09 -12.96
N VAL A 455 17.74 49.90 -13.87
CA VAL A 455 18.44 50.63 -14.94
C VAL A 455 17.84 52.02 -15.03
#